data_AF-A0A842UJL3-F1
#
_entry.id   AF-A0A842UJL3-F1
#
_cell.length_a   1.000
_cell.length_b   1.000
_cell.length_c   1.000
_cell.angle_alpha   90.00
_cell.angle_beta   90.00
_cell.angle_gamma   90.00
#
_symmetry.space_group_name_H-M   'P 1'
#
loop_
_entity.id
_entity.type
_entity.pdbx_description
1 polymer ?
#
loop_
_entity_poly.entity_id
_entity_poly.type
_entity_poly.pdbx_seq_one_letter_code
_entity_poly.pdbx_strand_id
1 'polypeptide(L)'
;YEKIGNKLLHKYGLLYPVFIEVSKTSGEPLEKAGIDKKLTEKLTKLIQNRIKPPKAEIEGLIIMSSNEANGLKVIKSVIEKAEKITKKEKSKLKIQYLGAPKYKFKIISDDYKTAEKILEKIGEQLDEFMKKHDGSFKISRD
;
A
#
# COMPACT_ATOMS: atom_id res chain seq x y z
N TYR A 1 -33.85 -2.08 6.61
CA TYR A 1 -32.99 -2.80 7.57
C TYR A 1 -33.28 -4.30 7.53
N GLU A 2 -34.53 -4.73 7.71
CA GLU A 2 -34.91 -6.17 7.80
C GLU A 2 -34.47 -7.06 6.64
N LYS A 3 -34.53 -6.58 5.40
CA LYS A 3 -34.20 -7.40 4.21
C LYS A 3 -32.71 -7.72 4.03
N ILE A 4 -31.82 -6.90 4.60
CA ILE A 4 -30.37 -6.95 4.35
C ILE A 4 -29.59 -6.97 5.66
N GLY A 5 -29.87 -6.00 6.53
CA GLY A 5 -29.29 -5.89 7.86
C GLY A 5 -29.50 -7.16 8.68
N ASN A 6 -30.74 -7.64 8.81
CA ASN A 6 -31.00 -8.87 9.58
C ASN A 6 -30.34 -10.10 8.94
N LYS A 7 -30.33 -10.22 7.61
CA LYS A 7 -29.64 -11.34 6.93
C LYS A 7 -28.14 -11.36 7.24
N LEU A 8 -27.49 -10.21 7.16
CA LEU A 8 -26.07 -10.07 7.47
C LEU A 8 -25.80 -10.30 8.96
N LEU A 9 -26.68 -9.78 9.84
CA LEU A 9 -26.55 -9.95 11.29
C LEU A 9 -26.72 -11.42 11.71
N HIS A 10 -27.69 -12.13 11.16
CA HIS A 10 -27.90 -13.56 11.43
C HIS A 10 -26.71 -14.41 10.96
N LYS A 11 -26.08 -14.05 9.84
CA LYS A 11 -24.99 -14.84 9.25
C LYS A 11 -23.62 -14.54 9.84
N TYR A 12 -23.36 -13.28 10.21
CA TYR A 12 -22.03 -12.80 10.60
C TYR A 12 -21.97 -12.19 12.01
N GLY A 13 -23.11 -12.08 12.71
CA GLY A 13 -23.22 -11.50 14.06
C GLY A 13 -23.12 -9.97 14.11
N LEU A 14 -22.20 -9.39 13.33
CA LEU A 14 -21.92 -7.95 13.31
C LEU A 14 -21.87 -7.42 11.87
N LEU A 15 -22.42 -6.23 11.64
CA LEU A 15 -22.43 -5.61 10.31
C LEU A 15 -21.08 -4.97 9.93
N TYR A 16 -20.38 -4.40 10.92
CA TYR A 16 -19.15 -3.65 10.65
C TYR A 16 -18.01 -4.52 10.07
N PRO A 17 -17.70 -5.72 10.62
CA PRO A 17 -16.70 -6.61 10.03
C PRO A 17 -17.03 -7.03 8.60
N VAL A 18 -18.32 -7.26 8.30
CA VAL A 18 -18.79 -7.56 6.95
C VAL A 18 -18.51 -6.39 6.01
N PHE A 19 -18.76 -5.16 6.43
CA PHE A 19 -18.47 -4.00 5.60
C PHE A 19 -16.97 -3.80 5.35
N ILE A 20 -16.12 -4.10 6.33
CA ILE A 20 -14.66 -4.13 6.12
C ILE A 20 -14.31 -5.18 5.07
N GLU A 21 -14.87 -6.39 5.15
CA GLU A 21 -14.61 -7.44 4.18
C GLU A 21 -15.09 -7.04 2.77
N VAL A 22 -16.31 -6.53 2.64
CA VAL A 22 -16.87 -6.01 1.38
C VAL A 22 -16.00 -4.91 0.78
N SER A 23 -15.43 -4.03 1.61
CA SER A 23 -14.52 -2.98 1.13
C SER A 23 -13.24 -3.54 0.53
N LYS A 24 -12.81 -4.75 0.93
CA LYS A 24 -11.63 -5.45 0.41
C LYS A 24 -11.93 -6.36 -0.79
N THR A 25 -13.08 -7.03 -0.81
CA THR A 25 -13.39 -8.15 -1.73
C THR A 25 -14.41 -7.80 -2.81
N SER A 26 -14.73 -6.52 -3.02
CA SER A 26 -15.64 -6.07 -4.08
C SER A 26 -17.07 -6.67 -4.03
N GLY A 27 -17.54 -7.08 -2.85
CA GLY A 27 -18.93 -7.49 -2.64
C GLY A 27 -19.18 -8.96 -2.35
N GLU A 28 -18.16 -9.84 -2.34
CA GLU A 28 -18.32 -11.27 -2.07
C GLU A 28 -19.21 -11.61 -0.85
N PRO A 29 -19.08 -10.95 0.32
CA PRO A 29 -19.92 -11.26 1.48
C PRO A 29 -21.41 -11.01 1.25
N LEU A 30 -21.75 -10.01 0.43
CA LEU A 30 -23.13 -9.68 0.10
C LEU A 30 -23.74 -10.72 -0.84
N GLU A 31 -22.97 -11.21 -1.81
CA GLU A 31 -23.38 -12.30 -2.71
C GLU A 31 -23.60 -13.60 -1.94
N LYS A 32 -22.67 -13.95 -1.03
CA LYS A 32 -22.80 -15.11 -0.14
C LYS A 32 -24.02 -15.00 0.78
N ALA A 33 -24.50 -13.79 1.09
CA ALA A 33 -25.71 -13.56 1.87
C ALA A 33 -27.01 -13.62 1.03
N GLY A 34 -26.92 -13.92 -0.27
CA GLY A 34 -28.07 -14.02 -1.18
C GLY A 34 -28.70 -12.67 -1.48
N ILE A 35 -27.90 -11.61 -1.53
CA ILE A 35 -28.34 -10.26 -1.89
C ILE A 35 -28.31 -10.12 -3.42
N ASP A 36 -29.35 -9.50 -3.98
CA ASP A 36 -29.47 -9.24 -5.41
C ASP A 36 -28.25 -8.48 -5.97
N LYS A 37 -27.81 -8.86 -7.17
CA LYS A 37 -26.59 -8.33 -7.79
C LYS A 37 -26.62 -6.80 -7.97
N LYS A 38 -27.76 -6.24 -8.37
CA LYS A 38 -27.92 -4.77 -8.56
C LYS A 38 -27.77 -4.03 -7.24
N LEU A 39 -28.22 -4.65 -6.15
CA LEU A 39 -28.09 -4.11 -4.81
C LEU A 39 -26.67 -4.27 -4.25
N THR A 40 -26.05 -5.43 -4.49
CA THR A 40 -24.66 -5.72 -4.13
C THR A 40 -23.72 -4.68 -4.74
N GLU A 41 -23.83 -4.40 -6.04
CA GLU A 41 -22.98 -3.39 -6.68
C GLU A 41 -23.15 -1.99 -6.07
N LYS A 42 -24.39 -1.57 -5.79
CA LYS A 42 -24.68 -0.28 -5.15
C LYS A 42 -24.09 -0.21 -3.74
N LEU A 43 -24.30 -1.25 -2.93
CA LEU A 43 -23.82 -1.32 -1.56
C LEU A 43 -22.29 -1.39 -1.50
N THR A 44 -21.67 -2.21 -2.35
CA THR A 44 -20.21 -2.28 -2.47
C THR A 44 -19.61 -0.92 -2.77
N LYS A 45 -20.15 -0.18 -3.74
CA LYS A 45 -19.68 1.19 -4.05
C LYS A 45 -19.84 2.14 -2.86
N LEU A 46 -20.99 2.11 -2.18
CA LEU A 46 -21.22 2.95 -1.00
C LEU A 46 -20.27 2.62 0.15
N ILE A 47 -20.07 1.32 0.41
CA ILE A 47 -19.19 0.81 1.46
C ILE A 47 -17.74 1.16 1.14
N GLN A 48 -17.26 0.93 -0.08
CA GLN A 48 -15.88 1.29 -0.48
C GLN A 48 -15.62 2.80 -0.41
N ASN A 49 -16.63 3.62 -0.70
CA ASN A 49 -16.51 5.07 -0.60
C ASN A 49 -16.46 5.58 0.85
N ARG A 50 -17.15 4.91 1.80
CA ARG A 50 -17.26 5.36 3.19
C ARG A 50 -16.35 4.63 4.17
N ILE A 51 -16.03 3.37 3.91
CA ILE A 51 -15.28 2.47 4.80
C ILE A 51 -13.96 2.16 4.13
N LYS A 52 -12.90 2.79 4.64
CA LYS A 52 -11.53 2.49 4.25
C LYS A 52 -10.99 1.44 5.22
N PRO A 53 -10.45 0.31 4.73
CA PRO A 53 -9.75 -0.63 5.59
C PRO A 53 -8.64 0.08 6.37
N PRO A 54 -8.36 -0.34 7.62
CA PRO A 54 -7.18 0.12 8.32
C PRO A 54 -5.95 -0.27 7.50
N LYS A 55 -4.99 0.66 7.40
CA LYS A 55 -3.72 0.45 6.70
C LYS A 55 -2.58 0.79 7.64
N ALA A 56 -1.51 0.02 7.55
CA ALA A 56 -0.25 0.38 8.17
C ALA A 56 0.49 1.37 7.27
N GLU A 57 1.02 2.42 7.88
CA GLU A 57 1.87 3.40 7.20
C GLU A 57 3.23 3.44 7.89
N ILE A 58 4.31 3.29 7.11
CA ILE A 58 5.68 3.52 7.56
C ILE A 58 6.23 4.71 6.79
N GLU A 59 6.77 5.68 7.50
CA GLU A 59 7.39 6.87 6.95
C GLU A 59 8.86 6.95 7.35
N GLY A 60 9.63 7.71 6.58
CA GLY A 60 11.01 8.04 6.93
C GLY A 60 11.72 8.80 5.83
N LEU A 61 13.05 8.84 5.94
CA LEU A 61 13.93 9.56 5.05
C LEU A 61 14.85 8.61 4.28
N ILE A 62 14.97 8.85 2.99
CA ILE A 62 15.99 8.27 2.13
C ILE A 62 16.98 9.36 1.76
N ILE A 63 18.26 9.08 1.97
CA ILE A 63 19.38 9.89 1.52
C ILE A 63 20.03 9.13 0.37
N MET A 64 19.99 9.70 -0.82
CA MET A 64 20.59 9.09 -2.01
C MET A 64 21.33 10.13 -2.85
N SER A 65 22.52 9.77 -3.32
CA SER A 65 23.35 10.59 -4.21
C SER A 65 24.07 9.70 -5.22
N SER A 66 24.35 10.21 -6.41
CA SER A 66 25.17 9.54 -7.42
C SER A 66 26.16 10.53 -7.99
N ASN A 67 27.42 10.12 -8.12
CA ASN A 67 28.50 10.96 -8.66
C ASN A 67 28.67 10.79 -10.18
N GLU A 68 27.91 9.89 -10.81
CA GLU A 68 27.92 9.72 -12.26
C GLU A 68 27.38 10.97 -12.97
N ALA A 69 27.90 11.24 -14.17
CA ALA A 69 27.39 12.31 -15.05
C ALA A 69 25.87 12.17 -15.33
N ASN A 70 25.34 10.95 -15.25
CA ASN A 70 23.93 10.59 -15.41
C ASN A 70 23.20 10.29 -14.08
N GLY A 71 23.66 10.82 -12.94
CA GLY A 71 23.13 10.49 -11.61
C GLY A 71 21.61 10.67 -11.43
N LEU A 72 20.99 11.65 -12.11
CA LEU A 72 19.52 11.78 -12.11
C LEU A 72 18.81 10.58 -12.74
N LYS A 73 19.38 9.98 -13.79
CA LYS A 73 18.82 8.77 -14.41
C LYS A 73 18.95 7.58 -13.46
N VAL A 74 20.09 7.46 -12.77
CA VAL A 74 20.31 6.42 -11.75
C VAL A 74 19.27 6.52 -10.63
N ILE A 75 19.06 7.71 -10.09
CA ILE A 75 18.04 7.97 -9.04
C ILE A 75 16.63 7.60 -9.52
N LYS A 76 16.26 7.96 -10.75
CA LYS A 76 14.97 7.56 -11.32
C LYS A 76 14.83 6.05 -11.40
N SER A 77 15.87 5.35 -11.86
CA SER A 77 15.85 3.88 -11.92
C SER A 77 15.74 3.22 -10.55
N VAL A 78 16.36 3.80 -9.51
CA VAL A 78 16.21 3.35 -8.12
C VAL A 78 14.76 3.46 -7.66
N ILE A 79 14.12 4.61 -7.90
CA ILE A 79 12.72 4.84 -7.54
C ILE A 79 11.80 3.86 -8.26
N GLU A 80 11.99 3.67 -9.56
CA GLU A 80 11.20 2.70 -10.35
C GLU A 80 11.35 1.27 -9.84
N LYS A 81 12.55 0.88 -9.40
CA LYS A 81 12.78 -0.43 -8.78
C LYS A 81 12.06 -0.54 -7.43
N ALA A 82 12.13 0.49 -6.61
CA ALA A 82 11.41 0.55 -5.34
C ALA A 82 9.89 0.35 -5.55
N GLU A 83 9.31 1.09 -6.50
CA GLU A 83 7.89 0.96 -6.86
C GLU A 83 7.52 -0.45 -7.34
N LYS A 84 8.38 -1.08 -8.15
CA LYS A 84 8.19 -2.47 -8.60
C LYS A 84 8.19 -3.46 -7.44
N ILE A 85 9.10 -3.30 -6.46
CA ILE A 85 9.15 -4.15 -5.25
C ILE A 85 7.85 -3.99 -4.46
N THR A 86 7.44 -2.74 -4.20
CA THR A 86 6.23 -2.46 -3.41
C THR A 86 4.95 -2.96 -4.08
N LYS A 87 4.86 -2.84 -5.41
CA LYS A 87 3.67 -3.28 -6.18
C LYS A 87 3.51 -4.80 -6.18
N LYS A 88 4.61 -5.57 -6.14
CA LYS A 88 4.57 -7.04 -6.02
C LYS A 88 3.94 -7.50 -4.70
N GLU A 89 4.14 -6.74 -3.63
CA GLU A 89 3.58 -7.00 -2.30
C GLU A 89 2.24 -6.27 -2.08
N LYS A 90 1.52 -5.92 -3.16
CA LYS A 90 0.20 -5.24 -3.16
C LYS A 90 0.12 -3.96 -2.32
N SER A 91 1.27 -3.33 -2.09
CA SER A 91 1.39 -2.13 -1.26
C SER A 91 1.57 -0.88 -2.13
N LYS A 92 1.54 0.30 -1.52
CA LYS A 92 1.81 1.58 -2.20
C LYS A 92 3.04 2.25 -1.62
N LEU A 93 3.92 2.73 -2.50
CA LEU A 93 5.06 3.56 -2.15
C LEU A 93 4.80 4.99 -2.62
N LYS A 94 5.06 5.97 -1.78
CA LYS A 94 5.11 7.39 -2.16
C LYS A 94 6.49 7.92 -1.80
N ILE A 95 7.14 8.56 -2.76
CA ILE A 95 8.41 9.24 -2.54
C ILE A 95 8.21 10.72 -2.86
N GLN A 96 8.59 11.59 -1.94
CA GLN A 96 8.55 13.03 -2.08
C GLN A 96 9.97 13.58 -2.03
N TYR A 97 10.31 14.44 -2.97
CA TYR A 97 11.60 15.12 -2.98
C TYR A 97 11.58 16.26 -1.95
N LEU A 98 12.49 16.21 -0.98
CA LEU A 98 12.64 17.27 0.03
C LEU A 98 13.78 18.25 -0.31
N GLY A 99 14.60 17.93 -1.31
CA GLY A 99 15.82 18.65 -1.63
C GLY A 99 17.02 17.72 -1.54
N ALA A 100 17.89 17.73 -2.56
CA ALA A 100 19.01 16.81 -2.65
C ALA A 100 19.93 16.94 -1.41
N PRO A 101 20.45 15.82 -0.87
CA PRO A 101 20.23 14.42 -1.29
C PRO A 101 19.04 13.72 -0.61
N LYS A 102 18.09 14.45 0.00
CA LYS A 102 17.03 13.93 0.88
C LYS A 102 15.68 13.74 0.16
N TYR A 103 15.05 12.61 0.44
CA TYR A 103 13.74 12.20 -0.08
C TYR A 103 12.91 11.62 1.06
N LYS A 104 11.65 12.04 1.20
CA LYS A 104 10.72 11.42 2.15
C LYS A 104 10.05 10.22 1.50
N PHE A 105 9.99 9.09 2.19
CA PHE A 105 9.22 7.94 1.74
C PHE A 105 8.03 7.67 2.65
N LYS A 106 6.98 7.08 2.08
CA LYS A 106 5.81 6.55 2.78
C LYS A 106 5.41 5.23 2.13
N ILE A 107 5.46 4.14 2.90
CA ILE A 107 4.97 2.82 2.51
C ILE A 107 3.60 2.62 3.15
N ILE A 108 2.59 2.31 2.35
CA ILE A 108 1.23 2.04 2.80
C ILE A 108 0.90 0.59 2.45
N SER A 109 0.65 -0.22 3.47
CA SER A 109 0.33 -1.65 3.37
C SER A 109 -0.90 -2.00 4.21
N ASP A 110 -1.41 -3.22 4.07
CA ASP A 110 -2.51 -3.74 4.89
C ASP A 110 -2.07 -4.05 6.33
N ASP A 111 -0.79 -4.35 6.55
CA ASP A 111 -0.20 -4.66 7.85
C ASP A 111 1.28 -4.22 7.96
N TYR A 112 1.75 -4.02 9.19
CA TYR A 112 3.12 -3.57 9.47
C TYR A 112 4.19 -4.59 9.06
N LYS A 113 3.93 -5.90 9.18
CA LYS A 113 4.93 -6.92 8.84
C LYS A 113 5.25 -6.89 7.34
N THR A 114 4.21 -6.73 6.51
CA THR A 114 4.39 -6.56 5.06
C THR A 114 5.13 -5.26 4.74
N ALA A 115 4.80 -4.15 5.42
CA ALA A 115 5.47 -2.86 5.21
C ALA A 115 6.96 -2.91 5.60
N GLU A 116 7.30 -3.56 6.71
CA GLU A 116 8.68 -3.80 7.18
C GLU A 116 9.49 -4.62 6.18
N LYS A 117 8.92 -5.74 5.72
CA LYS A 117 9.55 -6.61 4.72
C LYS A 117 9.83 -5.86 3.41
N ILE A 118 8.93 -4.97 2.98
CA ILE A 118 9.14 -4.12 1.80
C ILE A 118 10.29 -3.15 2.05
N LEU A 119 10.33 -2.53 3.23
CA LEU A 119 11.36 -1.56 3.60
C LEU A 119 12.77 -2.20 3.61
N GLU A 120 12.91 -3.39 4.18
CA GLU A 120 14.15 -4.17 4.17
C GLU A 120 14.60 -4.51 2.74
N LYS A 121 13.69 -5.07 1.92
CA LYS A 121 13.98 -5.39 0.51
C LYS A 121 14.41 -4.17 -0.30
N ILE A 122 13.76 -3.03 -0.09
CA ILE A 122 14.11 -1.75 -0.71
C ILE A 122 15.51 -1.32 -0.25
N GLY A 123 15.79 -1.39 1.05
CA GLY A 123 17.09 -1.04 1.62
C GLY A 123 18.23 -1.83 0.98
N GLU A 124 18.13 -3.16 0.97
CA GLU A 124 19.17 -4.05 0.46
C GLU A 124 19.37 -3.91 -1.06
N GLN A 125 18.29 -4.06 -1.84
CA GLN A 125 18.41 -4.10 -3.31
C GLN A 125 18.81 -2.76 -3.90
N LEU A 126 18.36 -1.65 -3.30
CA LEU A 126 18.66 -0.33 -3.82
C LEU A 126 20.03 0.17 -3.37
N ASP A 127 20.49 -0.21 -2.18
CA ASP A 127 21.86 0.04 -1.75
C ASP A 127 22.88 -0.68 -2.65
N GLU A 128 22.64 -1.97 -2.94
CA GLU A 128 23.48 -2.70 -3.89
C GLU A 128 23.47 -2.09 -5.30
N PHE A 129 22.31 -1.64 -5.76
CA PHE A 129 22.20 -0.99 -7.07
C PHE A 129 22.94 0.34 -7.11
N MET A 130 22.83 1.16 -6.06
CA MET A 130 23.50 2.45 -5.98
C MET A 130 25.02 2.30 -5.89
N LYS A 131 25.53 1.34 -5.12
CA LYS A 131 26.96 1.03 -5.03
C LYS A 131 27.57 0.63 -6.39
N LYS A 132 26.80 -0.05 -7.25
CA LYS A 132 27.23 -0.41 -8.62
C LYS A 132 27.31 0.79 -9.57
N HIS A 133 26.66 1.89 -9.23
CA HIS A 133 26.56 3.12 -10.02
C HIS A 133 27.24 4.33 -9.35
N ASP A 134 28.32 4.05 -8.61
CA ASP A 134 29.11 5.05 -7.86
C ASP A 134 28.24 6.04 -7.06
N GLY A 135 27.23 5.49 -6.39
CA GLY A 135 26.25 6.23 -5.61
C GLY A 135 26.17 5.74 -4.17
N SER A 136 25.62 6.60 -3.32
CA SER A 136 25.33 6.28 -1.93
C SER A 136 23.82 6.19 -1.70
N PHE A 137 23.41 5.25 -0.85
CA PHE A 137 22.03 5.08 -0.42
C PHE A 137 21.99 4.84 1.08
N LYS A 138 21.12 5.56 1.77
CA LYS A 138 20.85 5.35 3.19
C LYS A 138 19.38 5.58 3.46
N ILE A 139 18.79 4.71 4.27
CA ILE A 139 17.40 4.83 4.69
C ILE A 139 17.35 4.97 6.21
N SER A 140 16.55 5.90 6.70
CA SER A 140 16.28 6.13 8.11
C SER A 140 14.79 6.14 8.33
N ARG A 141 14.36 5.49 9.41
CA ARG A 141 13.02 5.64 9.96
C ARG A 141 13.04 6.86 10.87
N ASP A 142 11.93 7.60 10.90
CA ASP A 142 11.67 8.55 11.99
C ASP A 142 11.01 7.82 13.17
#